data_AF-A0A942H4D5-F1
#
_entry.id   AF-A0A942H4D5-F1
#
_cell.length_a   1.000
_cell.length_b   1.000
_cell.length_c   1.000
_cell.angle_alpha   90.00
_cell.angle_beta   90.00
_cell.angle_gamma   90.00
#
_symmetry.space_group_name_H-M   'P 1'
#
loop_
_entity.id
_entity.type
_entity.pdbx_description
1 polymer ?
#
loop_
_entity_poly.entity_id
_entity_poly.type
_entity_poly.pdbx_seq_one_letter_code
_entity_poly.pdbx_strand_id
1 'polypeptide(L)' 'MIYVEISLAPNPKPVWKGELPINTDDASQSLDAVFAKFNLDHPPSYPHRSLSVGDEVFLATPQSVGTYRCESFGWSPIQ' A
#
# COMPACT_ATOMS: atom_id res chain seq x y z
N MET A 1 10.98 -1.18 -9.03
CA MET A 1 10.88 -0.47 -7.74
C MET A 1 9.68 0.44 -7.82
N ILE A 2 8.83 0.40 -6.80
CA ILE A 2 7.70 1.33 -6.65
C ILE A 2 7.83 2.03 -5.31
N TYR A 3 7.37 3.27 -5.23
CA TYR A 3 7.33 3.99 -3.96
C TYR A 3 5.94 3.84 -3.34
N VAL A 4 5.91 3.58 -2.03
CA VAL A 4 4.68 3.29 -1.28
C VAL A 4 4.63 4.10 0.00
N GLU A 5 3.46 4.66 0.31
CA GLU A 5 3.14 5.16 1.65
C GLU A 5 1.92 4.41 2.20
N ILE A 6 1.97 4.04 3.48
CA ILE A 6 0.87 3.38 4.19
C ILE A 6 0.33 4.35 5.24
N SER A 7 -0.94 4.70 5.15
CA SER A 7 -1.70 5.43 6.16
C SER A 7 -2.77 4.52 6.74
N LEU A 8 -2.96 4.56 8.06
CA LEU A 8 -3.91 3.67 8.73
C LEU A 8 -5.18 4.41 9.09
N ALA A 9 -6.33 3.81 8.80
CA ALA A 9 -7.59 4.42 9.15
C ALA A 9 -7.74 4.58 10.69
N PRO A 10 -8.36 5.68 11.16
CA PRO A 10 -8.90 6.82 10.41
C PRO A 10 -7.87 7.97 10.23
N ASN A 11 -6.58 7.73 10.42
CA ASN A 11 -5.55 8.76 10.44
C ASN A 11 -4.90 8.95 9.05
N PRO A 12 -4.99 10.14 8.45
CA PRO A 12 -4.44 10.39 7.12
C PRO A 12 -2.90 10.46 7.10
N LYS A 13 -2.22 10.45 8.26
CA LYS A 13 -0.76 10.50 8.30
C LYS A 13 -0.16 9.14 7.98
N PRO A 14 0.80 9.08 7.04
CA PRO A 14 1.49 7.85 6.72
C PRO A 14 2.32 7.37 7.91
N VAL A 15 2.12 6.11 8.30
CA VAL A 15 2.87 5.42 9.35
C VAL A 15 4.12 4.75 8.80
N TRP A 16 4.18 4.55 7.48
CA TRP A 16 5.33 3.99 6.79
C TRP A 16 5.46 4.56 5.39
N LYS A 17 6.72 4.72 4.95
CA LYS A 17 7.10 5.16 3.62
C LYS A 17 8.34 4.40 3.17
N GLY A 18 8.40 4.05 1.90
CA GLY A 18 9.60 3.42 1.34
C GLY A 18 9.41 2.89 -0.06
N GLU A 19 10.52 2.45 -0.63
CA GLU A 19 10.52 1.78 -1.93
C GLU A 19 10.44 0.26 -1.75
N LEU A 20 9.69 -0.40 -2.62
CA LEU A 20 9.58 -1.85 -2.66
C LEU A 20 10.05 -2.38 -4.02
N PRO A 21 10.74 -3.52 -4.07
CA PRO A 21 11.20 -4.17 -5.30
C PRO A 21 10.06 -4.93 -6.00
N ILE A 22 8.93 -4.26 -6.22
CA ILE A 22 7.81 -4.76 -7.01
C ILE A 22 8.03 -4.32 -8.47
N ASN A 23 7.94 -5.28 -9.39
CA ASN A 23 8.24 -5.11 -10.80
C ASN A 23 7.02 -5.49 -11.65
N THR A 24 5.98 -4.67 -11.56
CA THR A 24 4.81 -4.70 -12.44
C THR A 24 4.32 -3.28 -12.64
N ASP A 25 3.80 -2.98 -13.83
CA ASP A 25 3.26 -1.67 -14.18
C ASP A 25 1.75 -1.59 -13.85
N ASP A 26 1.14 -2.73 -13.48
CA ASP A 26 -0.26 -2.82 -13.11
C ASP A 26 -0.46 -2.41 -11.64
N ALA A 27 -1.31 -1.41 -11.42
CA ALA A 27 -1.57 -0.88 -10.08
C ALA A 27 -2.26 -1.92 -9.19
N SER A 28 -3.17 -2.75 -9.71
CA SER A 28 -3.88 -3.77 -8.92
C SER A 28 -2.90 -4.85 -8.43
N GLN A 29 -2.06 -5.38 -9.32
CA GLN A 29 -1.03 -6.35 -8.94
C GLN A 29 -0.02 -5.76 -7.96
N SER A 30 0.33 -4.48 -8.12
CA SER A 30 1.22 -3.78 -7.20
C SER A 30 0.59 -3.68 -5.80
N LEU A 31 -0.69 -3.32 -5.71
CA LEU A 31 -1.42 -3.24 -4.43
C LEU A 31 -1.53 -4.60 -3.74
N ASP A 32 -1.83 -5.67 -4.48
CA ASP A 32 -1.88 -7.02 -3.93
C ASP A 32 -0.52 -7.49 -3.42
N ALA A 33 0.57 -7.15 -4.14
CA ALA A 33 1.93 -7.44 -3.70
C ALA A 33 2.31 -6.64 -2.44
N VAL A 34 1.90 -5.37 -2.35
CA VAL A 34 2.04 -4.55 -1.13
C VAL A 34 1.30 -5.23 0.02
N PHE A 35 0.02 -5.58 -0.16
CA PHE A 35 -0.76 -6.22 0.90
C PHE A 35 -0.15 -7.54 1.38
N ALA A 36 0.32 -8.38 0.46
CA ALA A 36 1.03 -9.60 0.82
C ALA A 36 2.31 -9.30 1.62
N LYS A 37 3.11 -8.33 1.20
CA LYS A 37 4.33 -7.92 1.90
C LYS A 37 4.03 -7.48 3.34
N PHE A 38 3.08 -6.57 3.54
CA PHE A 38 2.76 -6.02 4.85
C PHE A 38 2.02 -7.00 5.79
N ASN A 39 1.46 -8.10 5.27
CA ASN A 39 0.77 -9.10 6.09
C ASN A 39 1.57 -10.39 6.32
N LEU A 40 2.53 -10.73 5.45
CA LEU A 40 3.32 -11.95 5.56
C LEU A 40 4.77 -11.72 5.97
N ASP A 41 5.36 -10.58 5.57
CA ASP A 41 6.79 -10.27 5.75
C ASP A 41 7.01 -8.75 5.80
N HIS A 42 6.41 -8.11 6.80
CA HIS A 42 6.37 -6.65 6.86
C HIS A 42 7.77 -6.05 7.02
N PRO A 43 8.01 -4.85 6.46
CA PRO A 43 9.26 -4.12 6.68
C PRO A 43 9.53 -3.91 8.19
N PRO A 44 10.79 -4.00 8.67
CA PRO A 44 11.11 -3.84 10.10
C PRO A 44 10.68 -2.50 10.70
N SER A 45 10.54 -1.46 9.87
CA SER A 45 10.10 -0.13 10.26
C SER A 45 8.58 0.07 10.23
N TYR A 46 7.80 -0.95 9.84
CA TYR A 46 6.34 -0.88 9.86
C TYR A 46 5.83 -1.07 11.29
N PRO A 47 5.16 -0.07 11.91
CA PRO A 47 4.86 -0.13 13.34
C PRO A 47 3.65 -1.01 13.70
N HIS A 48 2.92 -1.53 12.70
CA HIS A 48 1.66 -2.25 12.90
C HIS A 48 1.75 -3.72 12.49
N ARG A 49 0.78 -4.52 12.95
CA ARG A 49 0.77 -5.96 12.70
C ARG A 49 0.41 -6.32 11.25
N SER A 50 -0.45 -5.53 10.62
CA SER A 50 -1.08 -5.86 9.33
C SER A 50 -1.46 -4.60 8.56
N LEU A 51 -1.65 -4.74 7.25
CA LEU A 51 -2.41 -3.82 6.41
C LEU A 51 -3.81 -4.40 6.26
N SER A 52 -4.85 -3.62 6.51
CA SER A 52 -6.22 -4.09 6.72
C SER A 52 -7.29 -3.16 6.14
N VAL A 53 -8.55 -3.61 6.17
CA VAL A 53 -9.69 -2.85 5.63
C VAL A 53 -9.75 -1.45 6.22
N GLY A 54 -9.87 -0.45 5.36
CA GLY A 54 -9.88 0.97 5.69
C GLY A 54 -8.52 1.65 5.52
N ASP A 55 -7.41 0.91 5.61
CA ASP A 55 -6.07 1.47 5.44
C ASP A 55 -5.88 1.99 4.01
N GLU A 56 -5.05 3.02 3.87
CA GLU A 56 -4.83 3.72 2.61
C GLU A 56 -3.38 3.50 2.15
N VAL A 57 -3.24 3.16 0.87
CA VAL A 57 -1.97 2.90 0.21
C VAL A 57 -1.79 3.95 -0.87
N PHE A 58 -0.82 4.85 -0.67
CA PHE A 58 -0.29 5.66 -1.75
C PHE A 58 0.68 4.80 -2.56
N LEU A 59 0.50 4.77 -3.87
CA LEU A 59 1.31 4.02 -4.81
C LEU A 59 1.85 4.98 -5.88
N ALA A 60 3.16 4.98 -6.06
CA ALA A 60 3.80 5.62 -7.21
C ALA A 60 4.62 4.59 -7.99
N THR A 61 4.11 4.24 -9.17
CA THR A 61 4.79 3.43 -10.19
C THR A 61 5.31 4.33 -11.31
N PRO A 62 6.16 3.83 -12.22
CA PRO A 62 6.59 4.63 -13.37
C PRO A 62 5.45 5.08 -14.30
N GLN A 63 4.31 4.39 -14.30
CA GLN A 63 3.18 4.60 -15.21
C GLN A 63 1.94 5.19 -14.52
N SER A 64 1.84 5.10 -13.21
CA SER A 64 0.66 5.53 -12.45
C SER A 64 1.02 6.04 -11.06
N VAL A 65 0.27 7.03 -10.59
CA VAL A 65 0.32 7.53 -9.22
C VAL A 65 -1.11 7.61 -8.70
N GLY A 66 -1.36 7.09 -7.50
CA GLY A 66 -2.69 7.12 -6.91
C GLY A 66 -2.72 6.66 -5.46
N THR A 67 -3.80 7.00 -4.76
CA THR A 67 -4.08 6.52 -3.40
C THR A 67 -5.27 5.57 -3.45
N TYR A 68 -5.15 4.45 -2.76
CA TYR A 68 -6.15 3.38 -2.77
C TYR A 68 -6.50 2.97 -1.35
N ARG A 69 -7.79 2.83 -1.06
CA ARG A 69 -8.28 2.25 0.19
C ARG A 69 -8.37 0.73 0.06
N CYS A 70 -7.85 0.03 1.06
CA CYS A 70 -8.06 -1.41 1.21
C CYS A 70 -9.52 -1.65 1.60
N GLU A 71 -10.24 -2.41 0.77
CA GLU A 71 -11.64 -2.77 1.04
C GLU A 71 -11.74 -4.21 1.57
N SER A 72 -12.93 -4.62 1.97
CA SER A 72 -13.19 -6.04 2.31
C SER A 72 -12.90 -6.98 1.14
N PHE A 73 -13.02 -6.47 -0.09
CA PHE A 73 -12.65 -7.13 -1.33
C PHE A 73 -11.97 -6.14 -2.27
N GLY A 74 -10.69 -6.34 -2.53
CA GLY A 74 -9.91 -5.52 -3.47
C GLY A 74 -9.64 -4.10 -2.96
N TRP A 75 -9.63 -3.15 -3.89
CA TRP A 75 -9.13 -1.80 -3.68
C TRP A 75 -10.05 -0.76 -4.31
N SER A 76 -10.28 0.34 -3.61
CA SER A 76 -11.01 1.50 -4.13
C SER A 76 -10.10 2.72 -4.26
N PRO A 77 -10.03 3.40 -5.42
CA PRO A 77 -9.26 4.63 -5.53
C PRO A 77 -9.89 5.73 -4.66
N ILE A 78 -9.04 6.52 -4.00
CA ILE A 78 -9.43 7.73 -3.26
C ILE A 78 -9.19 8.92 -4.20
N GLN A 79 -10.23 9.70 -4.44
CA GLN A 79 -10.16 10.96 -5.21
C GLN A 79 -9.67 12.13 -4.37
#